data_AF-W0DIG0-F1
#
_entry.id   AF-W0DIG0-F1
#
_cell.length_a   1.000
_cell.length_b   1.000
_cell.length_c   1.000
_cell.angle_alpha   90.00
_cell.angle_beta   90.00
_cell.angle_gamma   90.00
#
_symmetry.space_group_name_H-M   'P 1'
#
loop_
_entity.id
_entity.type
_entity.pdbx_description
1 polymer ?
#
loop_
_entity_poly.entity_id
_entity_poly.type
_entity_poly.pdbx_seq_one_letter_code
_entity_poly.pdbx_strand_id
1 'polypeptide(L)'
;MVDDVSVGQDVFRFETFGNERFWTDAMRLPQGIAGAGVTPLDALGLGLNVNVQALSDGTAAALLDALDQINSGADPADTVLAEPAVTLALINEGAVSGVVAFDAEGARKPLGSDPGFDPEDSLDLGRGDRIGLSCAVCHSRTDDSVVPAGFAGPGSVGVQVDGIVAEGLDVGTILAVADNPRAYLPFLQLAFESLDGATIGNGDFPGLRRDSDDAEARAYLTGSDSDTGRRYYPLTSFDATPDGIGNATYIPPFFRTDLAAPWGHSGAFERLDDFNNLVYTVALDPTSLLTDSGRAFLNVLAGPVGDEIAERYEETLRETGVIPAGVATADVVPFVDAARDDLSPGSAAGPVGLRVAEARLQALNAYTDQLPAPSAPDGLDPIQVALGEQIFLGSRSDGGANCVSCHSADPNAPVRDVIVGIESMYRPYDPTVLFERSVFSPPLSDVQVNLTSGPHPSYDNSLVVLDASVRGEVRGLAKPLLLGLDSKNRVLHDGSVAGVDASEALDRLLDPARGPDAPHPFYFPGTGQSVGDPVAGRAALVDYLRSRSAQ
;
A
#
# COMPACT_ATOMS: atom_id res chain seq x y z
N MET A 1 17.17 27.83 10.74
CA MET A 1 16.71 26.48 11.06
C MET A 1 15.81 26.10 9.91
N VAL A 2 16.05 24.96 9.29
CA VAL A 2 15.16 24.43 8.25
C VAL A 2 13.88 24.00 8.97
N ASP A 3 12.71 24.25 8.38
CA ASP A 3 11.43 23.80 8.93
C ASP A 3 11.27 22.31 8.67
N ASP A 4 11.31 21.49 9.72
CA ASP A 4 11.23 20.03 9.63
C ASP A 4 9.92 19.58 8.95
N VAL A 5 8.83 20.36 9.06
CA VAL A 5 7.55 20.06 8.41
C VAL A 5 7.64 20.23 6.90
N SER A 6 8.25 21.34 6.44
CA SER A 6 8.48 21.57 5.01
C SER A 6 9.40 20.51 4.40
N VAL A 7 10.45 20.10 5.11
CA VAL A 7 11.32 19.00 4.66
C VAL A 7 10.54 17.68 4.62
N GLY A 8 9.70 17.43 5.61
CA GLY A 8 8.86 16.23 5.65
C GLY A 8 7.87 16.17 4.49
N GLN A 9 7.30 17.29 4.09
CA GLN A 9 6.46 17.39 2.90
C GLN A 9 7.24 17.06 1.62
N ASP A 10 8.45 17.59 1.47
CA ASP A 10 9.30 17.27 0.32
C ASP A 10 9.68 15.78 0.30
N VAL A 11 10.00 15.21 1.47
CA VAL A 11 10.28 13.77 1.59
C VAL A 11 9.06 12.94 1.19
N PHE A 12 7.89 13.30 1.70
CA PHE A 12 6.63 12.63 1.39
C PHE A 12 6.31 12.66 -0.11
N ARG A 13 6.48 13.83 -0.76
CA ARG A 13 6.08 14.04 -2.15
C ARG A 13 7.12 13.58 -3.17
N PHE A 14 8.41 13.72 -2.87
CA PHE A 14 9.46 13.66 -3.91
C PHE A 14 10.68 12.81 -3.57
N GLU A 15 10.94 12.46 -2.30
CA GLU A 15 12.15 11.70 -1.96
C GLU A 15 11.99 10.23 -2.35
N THR A 16 12.96 9.75 -3.13
CA THR A 16 13.03 8.37 -3.64
C THR A 16 14.19 7.59 -3.01
N PHE A 17 15.14 8.26 -2.35
CA PHE A 17 16.39 7.66 -1.88
C PHE A 17 17.07 6.78 -2.95
N GLY A 18 17.11 7.24 -4.20
CA GLY A 18 17.79 6.51 -5.29
C GLY A 18 16.95 5.42 -5.96
N ASN A 19 15.71 5.18 -5.52
CA ASN A 19 14.87 4.11 -6.08
C ASN A 19 14.47 4.34 -7.56
N GLU A 20 14.72 5.52 -8.12
CA GLU A 20 14.53 5.78 -9.56
C GLU A 20 15.39 4.87 -10.44
N ARG A 21 16.53 4.38 -9.93
CA ARG A 21 17.32 3.32 -10.57
C ARG A 21 16.53 1.99 -10.60
N PHE A 22 15.89 1.60 -9.50
CA PHE A 22 15.08 0.40 -9.47
C PHE A 22 13.88 0.50 -10.43
N TRP A 23 13.08 1.57 -10.33
CA TRP A 23 11.88 1.71 -11.14
C TRP A 23 12.16 1.91 -12.64
N THR A 24 13.26 2.57 -12.99
CA THR A 24 13.63 2.82 -14.40
C THR A 24 14.51 1.74 -15.02
N ASP A 25 15.53 1.23 -14.31
CA ASP A 25 16.48 0.28 -14.91
C ASP A 25 16.08 -1.17 -14.68
N ALA A 26 15.58 -1.50 -13.48
CA ALA A 26 15.21 -2.86 -13.13
C ALA A 26 13.80 -3.21 -13.62
N MET A 27 12.79 -2.52 -13.08
CA MET A 27 11.39 -2.70 -13.48
C MET A 27 11.14 -2.24 -14.91
N ARG A 28 11.85 -1.20 -15.37
CA ARG A 28 11.62 -0.55 -16.67
C ARG A 28 10.17 -0.06 -16.78
N LEU A 29 9.69 0.56 -15.70
CA LEU A 29 8.34 1.08 -15.62
C LEU A 29 8.05 2.18 -16.65
N PRO A 30 8.86 3.25 -16.80
CA PRO A 30 8.55 4.30 -17.78
C PRO A 30 8.63 3.79 -19.23
N GLN A 31 9.48 2.80 -19.52
CA GLN A 31 9.55 2.12 -20.81
C GLN A 31 8.25 1.34 -21.07
N GLY A 32 7.76 0.60 -20.08
CA GLY A 32 6.48 -0.09 -20.16
C GLY A 32 5.28 0.86 -20.33
N ILE A 33 5.27 1.99 -19.62
CA ILE A 33 4.25 3.06 -19.78
C ILE A 33 4.24 3.57 -21.22
N ALA A 34 5.42 3.91 -21.77
CA ALA A 34 5.55 4.38 -23.13
C ALA A 34 5.18 3.29 -24.17
N GLY A 35 5.62 2.05 -23.94
CA GLY A 35 5.40 0.91 -24.84
C GLY A 35 3.95 0.45 -24.89
N ALA A 36 3.25 0.47 -23.76
CA ALA A 36 1.82 0.17 -23.67
C ALA A 36 0.94 1.33 -24.17
N GLY A 37 1.51 2.54 -24.30
CA GLY A 37 0.76 3.74 -24.69
C GLY A 37 -0.25 4.15 -23.63
N VAL A 38 0.13 4.13 -22.34
CA VAL A 38 -0.76 4.51 -21.23
C VAL A 38 -1.19 5.95 -21.39
N THR A 39 -2.49 6.19 -21.52
CA THR A 39 -3.10 7.51 -21.64
C THR A 39 -3.42 8.14 -20.27
N PRO A 40 -3.69 9.44 -20.19
CA PRO A 40 -4.22 10.04 -18.95
C PRO A 40 -5.50 9.36 -18.45
N LEU A 41 -6.40 8.93 -19.35
CA LEU A 41 -7.60 8.16 -18.98
C LEU A 41 -7.23 6.82 -18.32
N ASP A 42 -6.26 6.11 -18.87
CA ASP A 42 -5.77 4.85 -18.28
C ASP A 42 -5.14 5.10 -16.90
N ALA A 43 -4.29 6.13 -16.77
CA ALA A 43 -3.65 6.48 -15.51
C ALA A 43 -4.67 6.80 -14.40
N LEU A 44 -5.69 7.60 -14.71
CA LEU A 44 -6.82 7.86 -13.79
C LEU A 44 -7.64 6.59 -13.52
N GLY A 45 -7.82 5.75 -14.53
CA GLY A 45 -8.41 4.40 -14.45
C GLY A 45 -7.71 3.48 -13.45
N LEU A 46 -6.39 3.60 -13.35
CA LEU A 46 -5.54 2.87 -12.41
C LEU A 46 -5.49 3.50 -11.00
N GLY A 47 -6.17 4.64 -10.78
CA GLY A 47 -6.19 5.33 -9.49
C GLY A 47 -5.05 6.31 -9.26
N LEU A 48 -4.26 6.64 -10.29
CA LEU A 48 -3.23 7.67 -10.19
C LEU A 48 -3.87 9.07 -10.16
N ASN A 49 -3.23 10.00 -9.44
CA ASN A 49 -3.77 11.33 -9.16
C ASN A 49 -2.88 12.42 -9.74
N VAL A 50 -3.45 13.43 -10.38
CA VAL A 50 -2.70 14.52 -11.04
C VAL A 50 -2.85 15.84 -10.27
N ASN A 51 -1.75 16.34 -9.75
CA ASN A 51 -1.68 17.60 -9.01
C ASN A 51 -1.63 18.81 -9.97
N VAL A 52 -2.70 19.60 -10.01
CA VAL A 52 -2.79 20.77 -10.90
C VAL A 52 -1.81 21.88 -10.53
N GLN A 53 -1.32 21.91 -9.29
CA GLN A 53 -0.34 22.92 -8.84
C GLN A 53 1.07 22.65 -9.36
N ALA A 54 1.33 21.44 -9.86
CA ALA A 54 2.60 21.09 -10.50
C ALA A 54 2.61 21.41 -12.00
N LEU A 55 1.45 21.68 -12.61
CA LEU A 55 1.34 21.81 -14.06
C LEU A 55 1.91 23.13 -14.57
N SER A 56 2.47 23.08 -15.78
CA SER A 56 2.74 24.28 -16.58
C SER A 56 1.44 24.93 -17.05
N ASP A 57 1.45 26.24 -17.31
CA ASP A 57 0.27 26.97 -17.81
C ASP A 57 -0.31 26.35 -19.08
N GLY A 58 0.57 25.84 -19.97
CA GLY A 58 0.17 25.22 -21.24
C GLY A 58 -0.55 23.89 -21.04
N THR A 59 0.01 23.01 -20.21
CA THR A 59 -0.60 21.71 -19.90
C THR A 59 -1.90 21.87 -19.11
N ALA A 60 -1.94 22.79 -18.16
CA ALA A 60 -3.16 23.11 -17.43
C ALA A 60 -4.28 23.60 -18.36
N ALA A 61 -3.97 24.50 -19.30
CA ALA A 61 -4.93 24.96 -20.31
C ALA A 61 -5.42 23.81 -21.20
N ALA A 62 -4.53 22.93 -21.65
CA ALA A 62 -4.89 21.78 -22.49
C ALA A 62 -5.83 20.80 -21.77
N LEU A 63 -5.61 20.54 -20.47
CA LEU A 63 -6.51 19.70 -19.68
C LEU A 63 -7.88 20.36 -19.51
N LEU A 64 -7.94 21.66 -19.19
CA LEU A 64 -9.21 22.38 -19.07
C LEU A 64 -9.99 22.40 -20.39
N ASP A 65 -9.31 22.64 -21.51
CA ASP A 65 -9.93 22.62 -22.84
C ASP A 65 -10.50 21.23 -23.19
N ALA A 66 -9.82 20.15 -22.79
CA ALA A 66 -10.31 18.79 -23.00
C ALA A 66 -11.58 18.53 -22.17
N LEU A 67 -11.60 18.98 -20.92
CA LEU A 67 -12.75 18.82 -20.05
C LEU A 67 -13.95 19.64 -20.52
N ASP A 68 -13.74 20.85 -21.02
CA ASP A 68 -14.79 21.67 -21.62
C ASP A 68 -15.38 21.01 -22.88
N GLN A 69 -14.55 20.36 -23.69
CA GLN A 69 -15.02 19.57 -24.83
C GLN A 69 -15.88 18.39 -24.39
N ILE A 70 -15.44 17.63 -23.37
CA ILE A 70 -16.18 16.50 -22.82
C ILE A 70 -17.51 16.95 -22.21
N ASN A 71 -17.51 18.03 -21.44
CA ASN A 71 -18.71 18.66 -20.88
C ASN A 71 -19.68 19.14 -21.97
N SER A 72 -19.15 19.49 -23.14
CA SER A 72 -19.91 19.85 -24.34
C SER A 72 -20.37 18.64 -25.17
N GLY A 73 -20.08 17.42 -24.73
CA GLY A 73 -20.52 16.17 -25.33
C GLY A 73 -19.50 15.47 -26.23
N ALA A 74 -18.23 15.89 -26.23
CA ALA A 74 -17.16 15.13 -26.88
C ALA A 74 -16.93 13.80 -26.13
N ASP A 75 -16.55 12.76 -26.87
CA ASP A 75 -16.05 11.53 -26.25
C ASP A 75 -14.69 11.81 -25.62
N PRO A 76 -14.41 11.42 -24.36
CA PRO A 76 -13.07 11.55 -23.77
C PRO A 76 -11.96 10.94 -24.64
N ALA A 77 -12.28 9.90 -25.41
CA ALA A 77 -11.37 9.27 -26.37
C ALA A 77 -10.95 10.18 -27.54
N ASP A 78 -11.69 11.26 -27.80
CA ASP A 78 -11.41 12.23 -28.86
C ASP A 78 -10.62 13.45 -28.35
N THR A 79 -10.14 13.42 -27.10
CA THR A 79 -9.42 14.53 -26.46
C THR A 79 -7.96 14.19 -26.16
N VAL A 80 -7.18 15.18 -25.70
CA VAL A 80 -5.78 14.96 -25.26
C VAL A 80 -5.66 13.98 -24.07
N LEU A 81 -6.77 13.67 -23.37
CA LEU A 81 -6.78 12.68 -22.29
C LEU A 81 -6.61 11.24 -22.81
N ALA A 82 -6.77 11.00 -24.12
CA ALA A 82 -6.54 9.73 -24.77
C ALA A 82 -5.18 9.66 -25.50
N GLU A 83 -4.32 10.69 -25.34
CA GLU A 83 -3.02 10.77 -26.01
C GLU A 83 -1.90 10.30 -25.07
N PRO A 84 -1.18 9.20 -25.36
CA PRO A 84 -0.16 8.65 -24.45
C PRO A 84 0.99 9.62 -24.14
N ALA A 85 1.33 10.51 -25.08
CA ALA A 85 2.36 11.53 -24.88
C ALA A 85 2.03 12.47 -23.71
N VAL A 86 0.74 12.68 -23.42
CA VAL A 86 0.31 13.54 -22.32
C VAL A 86 0.63 12.90 -20.97
N THR A 87 0.52 11.58 -20.82
CA THR A 87 0.95 10.89 -19.59
C THR A 87 2.43 11.13 -19.30
N LEU A 88 3.29 11.01 -20.31
CA LEU A 88 4.72 11.25 -20.16
C LEU A 88 5.03 12.71 -19.85
N ALA A 89 4.27 13.65 -20.42
CA ALA A 89 4.38 15.08 -20.09
C ALA A 89 3.97 15.37 -18.64
N LEU A 90 2.87 14.78 -18.16
CA LEU A 90 2.42 14.92 -16.77
C LEU A 90 3.44 14.35 -15.77
N ILE A 91 4.09 13.23 -16.12
CA ILE A 91 5.19 12.68 -15.31
C ILE A 91 6.40 13.62 -15.33
N ASN A 92 6.78 14.14 -16.50
CA ASN A 92 7.90 15.07 -16.66
C ASN A 92 7.71 16.36 -15.85
N GLU A 93 6.47 16.88 -15.79
CA GLU A 93 6.09 18.04 -14.97
C GLU A 93 5.99 17.74 -13.47
N GLY A 94 6.19 16.48 -13.04
CA GLY A 94 6.02 16.05 -11.66
C GLY A 94 4.57 16.15 -11.16
N ALA A 95 3.60 16.10 -12.07
CA ALA A 95 2.19 16.28 -11.76
C ALA A 95 1.49 14.97 -11.38
N VAL A 96 1.98 13.81 -11.83
CA VAL A 96 1.47 12.53 -11.34
C VAL A 96 1.99 12.31 -9.91
N SER A 97 1.09 12.37 -8.93
CA SER A 97 1.42 12.38 -7.50
C SER A 97 2.30 11.18 -7.13
N GLY A 98 3.51 11.47 -6.65
CA GLY A 98 4.48 10.48 -6.22
C GLY A 98 5.22 9.72 -7.32
N VAL A 99 5.00 10.03 -8.59
CA VAL A 99 5.90 9.61 -9.69
C VAL A 99 6.87 10.75 -9.96
N VAL A 100 8.13 10.54 -9.59
CA VAL A 100 9.13 11.61 -9.52
C VAL A 100 10.11 11.49 -10.68
N ALA A 101 10.21 12.51 -11.52
CA ALA A 101 11.13 12.53 -12.66
C ALA A 101 12.51 13.08 -12.29
N PHE A 102 13.55 12.48 -12.86
CA PHE A 102 14.96 12.85 -12.70
C PHE A 102 15.63 12.99 -14.07
N ASP A 103 16.59 13.90 -14.18
CA ASP A 103 17.46 14.00 -15.35
C ASP A 103 18.55 12.90 -15.35
N ALA A 104 19.36 12.87 -16.41
CA ALA A 104 20.42 11.89 -16.57
C ALA A 104 21.53 11.98 -15.50
N GLU A 105 21.67 13.14 -14.86
CA GLU A 105 22.60 13.39 -13.76
C GLU A 105 22.04 12.96 -12.40
N GLY A 106 20.76 12.55 -12.34
CA GLY A 106 20.08 12.12 -11.12
C GLY A 106 19.54 13.29 -10.29
N ALA A 107 19.44 14.49 -10.85
CA ALA A 107 18.73 15.59 -10.20
C ALA A 107 17.24 15.52 -10.52
N ARG A 108 16.40 15.76 -9.50
CA ARG A 108 14.94 15.84 -9.70
C ARG A 108 14.63 16.97 -10.69
N LYS A 109 13.84 16.67 -11.71
CA LYS A 109 13.38 17.67 -12.69
C LYS A 109 12.48 18.70 -11.99
N PRO A 110 12.51 19.98 -12.40
CA PRO A 110 11.61 21.00 -11.86
C PRO A 110 10.14 20.63 -12.14
N LEU A 111 9.24 21.05 -11.26
CA LEU A 111 7.80 20.92 -11.54
C LEU A 111 7.43 21.79 -12.75
N GLY A 112 6.38 21.44 -13.49
CA GLY A 112 5.87 22.26 -14.60
C GLY A 112 5.54 23.70 -14.23
N SER A 113 5.17 23.95 -12.97
CA SER A 113 4.89 25.26 -12.40
C SER A 113 6.12 26.03 -11.91
N ASP A 114 7.31 25.42 -11.92
CA ASP A 114 8.56 26.05 -11.49
C ASP A 114 9.09 27.00 -12.59
N PRO A 115 9.59 28.21 -12.24
CA PRO A 115 10.18 29.13 -13.21
C PRO A 115 11.38 28.57 -14.00
N GLY A 116 12.03 27.52 -13.49
CA GLY A 116 13.13 26.82 -14.13
C GLY A 116 12.70 25.68 -15.05
N PHE A 117 11.40 25.39 -15.18
CA PHE A 117 10.88 24.38 -16.09
C PHE A 117 11.00 24.84 -17.54
N ASP A 118 11.56 23.97 -18.39
CA ASP A 118 11.60 24.17 -19.84
C ASP A 118 10.44 23.38 -20.47
N PRO A 119 9.43 24.05 -21.05
CA PRO A 119 8.29 23.37 -21.67
C PRO A 119 8.66 22.56 -22.92
N GLU A 120 9.86 22.76 -23.48
CA GLU A 120 10.37 21.96 -24.59
C GLU A 120 11.11 20.70 -24.11
N ASP A 121 11.40 20.60 -22.81
CA ASP A 121 12.00 19.39 -22.24
C ASP A 121 10.95 18.29 -22.07
N SER A 122 11.36 17.05 -22.27
CA SER A 122 10.51 15.86 -22.15
C SER A 122 11.21 14.79 -21.33
N LEU A 123 10.44 13.79 -20.88
CA LEU A 123 10.99 12.62 -20.20
C LEU A 123 11.71 11.75 -21.24
N ASP A 124 13.03 11.92 -21.37
CA ASP A 124 13.85 11.22 -22.38
C ASP A 124 14.66 10.08 -21.76
N LEU A 125 14.10 8.87 -21.81
CA LEU A 125 14.75 7.66 -21.32
C LEU A 125 16.01 7.29 -22.11
N GLY A 126 16.13 7.74 -23.37
CA GLY A 126 17.30 7.50 -24.21
C GLY A 126 18.48 8.41 -23.84
N ARG A 127 18.18 9.61 -23.33
CA ARG A 127 19.16 10.53 -22.73
C ARG A 127 19.62 10.08 -21.35
N GLY A 128 18.77 9.32 -20.64
CA GLY A 128 19.07 8.79 -19.32
C GLY A 128 18.17 9.33 -18.21
N ASP A 129 17.09 10.05 -18.56
CA ASP A 129 16.09 10.48 -17.58
C ASP A 129 15.44 9.26 -16.90
N ARG A 130 15.00 9.45 -15.66
CA ARG A 130 14.49 8.38 -14.80
C ARG A 130 13.20 8.79 -14.11
N ILE A 131 12.43 7.80 -13.69
CA ILE A 131 11.36 7.98 -12.71
C ILE A 131 11.61 7.11 -11.48
N GLY A 132 11.26 7.63 -10.31
CA GLY A 132 11.17 6.88 -9.06
C GLY A 132 9.80 7.09 -8.41
N LEU A 133 9.54 6.36 -7.32
CA LEU A 133 8.29 6.44 -6.58
C LEU A 133 8.51 6.96 -5.17
N SER A 134 7.64 7.86 -4.70
CA SER A 134 7.61 8.36 -3.32
C SER A 134 6.35 7.92 -2.58
N CYS A 135 6.24 8.23 -1.28
CA CYS A 135 5.06 7.91 -0.47
C CYS A 135 3.76 8.46 -1.07
N ALA A 136 3.83 9.60 -1.77
CA ALA A 136 2.66 10.27 -2.31
C ALA A 136 1.86 9.44 -3.33
N VAL A 137 2.47 8.44 -3.98
CA VAL A 137 1.77 7.60 -4.98
C VAL A 137 0.62 6.81 -4.37
N CYS A 138 0.81 6.33 -3.13
CA CYS A 138 -0.17 5.54 -2.38
C CYS A 138 -0.95 6.38 -1.35
N HIS A 139 -0.34 7.48 -0.87
CA HIS A 139 -0.85 8.26 0.26
C HIS A 139 -1.31 9.67 -0.12
N SER A 140 -1.57 9.96 -1.40
CA SER A 140 -2.19 11.22 -1.81
C SER A 140 -3.40 11.00 -2.71
N ARG A 141 -4.34 11.93 -2.62
CA ARG A 141 -5.43 12.13 -3.61
C ARG A 141 -5.43 13.58 -4.07
N THR A 142 -6.37 13.94 -4.94
CA THR A 142 -6.70 15.35 -5.18
C THR A 142 -7.98 15.75 -4.48
N ASP A 143 -8.26 17.05 -4.42
CA ASP A 143 -9.53 17.63 -3.96
C ASP A 143 -10.64 17.57 -5.01
N ASP A 144 -10.44 16.84 -6.12
CA ASP A 144 -11.39 16.66 -7.21
C ASP A 144 -11.78 17.97 -7.93
N SER A 145 -11.00 19.06 -7.76
CA SER A 145 -11.40 20.39 -8.23
C SER A 145 -11.46 20.56 -9.74
N VAL A 146 -10.84 19.65 -10.51
CA VAL A 146 -10.75 19.73 -11.99
C VAL A 146 -11.39 18.52 -12.66
N VAL A 147 -10.93 17.31 -12.35
CA VAL A 147 -11.56 16.04 -12.79
C VAL A 147 -11.85 15.21 -11.57
N PRO A 148 -13.14 14.96 -11.24
CA PRO A 148 -13.47 14.19 -10.05
C PRO A 148 -13.17 12.71 -10.25
N ALA A 149 -12.86 12.04 -9.14
CA ALA A 149 -12.86 10.58 -9.10
C ALA A 149 -14.20 10.02 -9.60
N GLY A 150 -14.14 8.89 -10.31
CA GLY A 150 -15.27 8.27 -10.99
C GLY A 150 -15.46 8.70 -12.45
N PHE A 151 -14.74 9.74 -12.92
CA PHE A 151 -14.79 10.17 -14.32
C PHE A 151 -14.22 9.11 -15.29
N ALA A 152 -12.96 8.71 -15.11
CA ALA A 152 -12.29 7.64 -15.86
C ALA A 152 -11.98 6.41 -15.01
N GLY A 153 -12.15 6.54 -13.69
CA GLY A 153 -11.81 5.54 -12.69
C GLY A 153 -11.59 6.20 -11.33
N PRO A 154 -10.92 5.54 -10.39
CA PRO A 154 -10.78 6.03 -9.02
C PRO A 154 -9.83 7.23 -8.87
N GLY A 155 -8.95 7.49 -9.85
CA GLY A 155 -8.02 8.62 -9.82
C GLY A 155 -8.70 9.94 -10.15
N SER A 156 -8.09 11.05 -9.73
CA SER A 156 -8.62 12.39 -9.97
C SER A 156 -7.56 13.44 -10.31
N VAL A 157 -8.03 14.61 -10.75
CA VAL A 157 -7.21 15.78 -11.09
C VAL A 157 -7.68 16.96 -10.24
N GLY A 158 -6.76 17.62 -9.55
CA GLY A 158 -7.08 18.68 -8.59
C GLY A 158 -5.86 19.08 -7.77
N VAL A 159 -6.08 19.83 -6.69
CA VAL A 159 -5.01 20.15 -5.74
C VAL A 159 -4.68 18.90 -4.92
N GLN A 160 -3.40 18.55 -4.84
CA GLN A 160 -2.97 17.38 -4.08
C GLN A 160 -3.24 17.52 -2.58
N VAL A 161 -3.87 16.49 -2.01
CA VAL A 161 -4.15 16.31 -0.59
C VAL A 161 -3.36 15.11 -0.07
N ASP A 162 -2.42 15.38 0.83
CA ASP A 162 -1.46 14.40 1.35
C ASP A 162 -2.03 13.63 2.56
N GLY A 163 -1.49 12.44 2.80
CA GLY A 163 -1.80 11.55 3.93
C GLY A 163 -3.04 10.68 3.73
N ILE A 164 -3.89 11.00 2.76
CA ILE A 164 -5.11 10.23 2.44
C ILE A 164 -4.78 9.10 1.46
N VAL A 165 -5.25 7.89 1.74
CA VAL A 165 -5.08 6.72 0.86
C VAL A 165 -5.63 7.01 -0.54
N ALA A 166 -4.87 6.70 -1.60
CA ALA A 166 -5.34 6.66 -2.98
C ALA A 166 -6.29 5.47 -3.18
N GLU A 167 -7.55 5.62 -2.77
CA GLU A 167 -8.56 4.56 -2.91
C GLU A 167 -8.71 4.12 -4.36
N GLY A 168 -8.82 2.82 -4.59
CA GLY A 168 -8.94 2.24 -5.92
C GLY A 168 -7.62 2.16 -6.70
N LEU A 169 -6.49 2.61 -6.15
CA LEU A 169 -5.17 2.46 -6.78
C LEU A 169 -4.89 0.98 -7.11
N ASP A 170 -4.64 0.70 -8.38
CA ASP A 170 -4.36 -0.63 -8.92
C ASP A 170 -2.85 -0.83 -9.06
N VAL A 171 -2.18 -0.98 -7.91
CA VAL A 171 -0.73 -1.23 -7.85
C VAL A 171 -0.34 -2.47 -8.67
N GLY A 172 -1.16 -3.53 -8.62
CA GLY A 172 -0.92 -4.74 -9.41
C GLY A 172 -0.81 -4.44 -10.90
N THR A 173 -1.78 -3.73 -11.46
CA THR A 173 -1.74 -3.36 -12.88
C THR A 173 -0.63 -2.35 -13.20
N ILE A 174 -0.31 -1.42 -12.30
CA ILE A 174 0.84 -0.50 -12.47
C ILE A 174 2.16 -1.29 -12.57
N LEU A 175 2.39 -2.27 -11.70
CA LEU A 175 3.54 -3.18 -11.78
C LEU A 175 3.51 -3.99 -13.09
N ALA A 176 2.32 -4.44 -13.48
CA ALA A 176 2.09 -5.21 -14.70
C ALA A 176 2.22 -4.41 -15.99
N VAL A 177 2.39 -3.08 -15.94
CA VAL A 177 2.70 -2.25 -17.12
C VAL A 177 4.20 -2.27 -17.42
N ALA A 178 5.04 -2.38 -16.40
CA ALA A 178 6.49 -2.32 -16.52
C ALA A 178 7.03 -3.36 -17.52
N ASP A 179 8.11 -3.08 -18.26
CA ASP A 179 8.65 -4.04 -19.23
C ASP A 179 9.23 -5.30 -18.55
N ASN A 180 9.68 -5.18 -17.29
CA ASN A 180 10.24 -6.27 -16.50
C ASN A 180 9.54 -6.41 -15.13
N PRO A 181 8.29 -6.90 -15.08
CA PRO A 181 7.54 -7.03 -13.83
C PRO A 181 8.19 -8.05 -12.87
N ARG A 182 8.99 -8.99 -13.38
CA ARG A 182 9.73 -9.96 -12.56
C ARG A 182 10.88 -9.32 -11.78
N ALA A 183 11.28 -8.06 -12.04
CA ALA A 183 12.20 -7.35 -11.16
C ALA A 183 11.63 -7.11 -9.73
N TYR A 184 10.33 -7.32 -9.53
CA TYR A 184 9.65 -7.27 -8.23
C TYR A 184 9.44 -8.67 -7.60
N LEU A 185 10.09 -9.73 -8.13
CA LEU A 185 9.85 -11.15 -7.77
C LEU A 185 9.67 -11.44 -6.27
N PRO A 186 10.47 -10.90 -5.32
CA PRO A 186 10.35 -11.25 -3.91
C PRO A 186 8.98 -10.92 -3.28
N PHE A 187 8.19 -10.07 -3.92
CA PHE A 187 6.85 -9.65 -3.50
C PHE A 187 5.73 -10.22 -4.38
N LEU A 188 6.07 -11.06 -5.36
CA LEU A 188 5.09 -11.78 -6.18
C LEU A 188 4.78 -13.13 -5.54
N GLN A 189 3.63 -13.72 -5.86
CA GLN A 189 3.31 -15.07 -5.39
C GLN A 189 4.17 -16.11 -6.11
N LEU A 190 4.99 -16.83 -5.35
CA LEU A 190 5.91 -17.85 -5.85
C LEU A 190 5.37 -19.27 -5.59
N ALA A 191 5.78 -20.20 -6.44
CA ALA A 191 5.77 -21.62 -6.15
C ALA A 191 7.19 -22.02 -5.71
N PHE A 192 7.33 -22.56 -4.50
CA PHE A 192 8.64 -22.81 -3.88
C PHE A 192 9.16 -24.22 -4.20
N GLU A 193 10.33 -24.31 -4.83
CA GLU A 193 10.98 -25.58 -5.16
C GLU A 193 11.38 -26.35 -3.90
N SER A 194 11.82 -25.63 -2.87
CA SER A 194 12.15 -26.19 -1.56
C SER A 194 10.96 -26.81 -0.82
N LEU A 195 9.73 -26.51 -1.27
CA LEU A 195 8.47 -27.01 -0.71
C LEU A 195 7.64 -27.79 -1.74
N ASP A 196 8.29 -28.52 -2.66
CA ASP A 196 7.64 -29.36 -3.68
C ASP A 196 6.61 -28.60 -4.55
N GLY A 197 6.87 -27.31 -4.83
CA GLY A 197 6.01 -26.44 -5.62
C GLY A 197 4.83 -25.84 -4.84
N ALA A 198 4.83 -25.92 -3.51
CA ALA A 198 3.81 -25.27 -2.69
C ALA A 198 3.80 -23.75 -2.92
N THR A 199 2.60 -23.16 -2.84
CA THR A 199 2.37 -21.73 -2.96
C THR A 199 1.34 -21.30 -1.91
N ILE A 200 1.46 -20.06 -1.46
CA ILE A 200 0.49 -19.39 -0.58
C ILE A 200 0.18 -18.06 -1.26
N GLY A 201 -1.09 -17.66 -1.29
CA GLY A 201 -1.50 -16.38 -1.86
C GLY A 201 -3.00 -16.16 -1.78
N ASN A 202 -3.49 -15.15 -2.48
CA ASN A 202 -4.89 -14.75 -2.43
C ASN A 202 -5.72 -15.49 -3.50
N GLY A 203 -5.97 -16.79 -3.30
CA GLY A 203 -6.83 -17.58 -4.19
C GLY A 203 -6.11 -18.73 -4.87
N ASP A 204 -6.55 -19.08 -6.08
CA ASP A 204 -6.13 -20.27 -6.82
C ASP A 204 -4.93 -20.09 -7.78
N PHE A 205 -4.24 -18.94 -7.75
CA PHE A 205 -3.03 -18.75 -8.56
C PHE A 205 -1.96 -19.79 -8.19
N PRO A 206 -1.34 -20.50 -9.17
CA PRO A 206 -0.43 -21.60 -8.89
C PRO A 206 0.95 -21.17 -8.36
N GLY A 207 1.23 -19.86 -8.31
CA GLY A 207 2.54 -19.31 -7.98
C GLY A 207 3.49 -19.32 -9.17
N LEU A 208 4.38 -18.33 -9.22
CA LEU A 208 5.43 -18.24 -10.22
C LEU A 208 6.50 -19.30 -9.96
N ARG A 209 6.78 -20.11 -10.98
CA ARG A 209 7.87 -21.10 -10.95
C ARG A 209 9.19 -20.42 -11.31
N ARG A 210 10.30 -21.16 -11.18
CA ARG A 210 11.63 -20.66 -11.56
C ARG A 210 11.76 -20.37 -13.06
N ASP A 211 11.03 -21.12 -13.89
CA ASP A 211 10.96 -20.94 -15.34
C ASP A 211 9.82 -20.01 -15.80
N SER A 212 9.16 -19.30 -14.87
CA SER A 212 8.06 -18.41 -15.21
C SER A 212 8.50 -17.14 -15.91
N ASP A 213 7.70 -16.70 -16.88
CA ASP A 213 7.97 -15.52 -17.70
C ASP A 213 7.20 -14.26 -17.25
N ASP A 214 7.44 -13.14 -17.95
CA ASP A 214 6.76 -11.87 -17.64
C ASP A 214 5.25 -11.93 -17.90
N ALA A 215 4.77 -12.83 -18.77
CA ALA A 215 3.34 -12.97 -19.03
C ALA A 215 2.64 -13.66 -17.86
N GLU A 216 3.25 -14.69 -17.27
CA GLU A 216 2.76 -15.31 -16.03
C GLU A 216 2.78 -14.32 -14.85
N ALA A 217 3.83 -13.49 -14.73
CA ALA A 217 3.89 -12.44 -13.71
C ALA A 217 2.76 -11.41 -13.89
N ARG A 218 2.49 -10.95 -15.13
CA ARG A 218 1.34 -10.06 -15.41
C ARG A 218 0.01 -10.76 -15.11
N ALA A 219 -0.12 -12.04 -15.43
CA ALA A 219 -1.34 -12.81 -15.14
C ALA A 219 -1.63 -12.89 -13.63
N TYR A 220 -0.60 -13.01 -12.78
CA TYR A 220 -0.78 -12.86 -11.33
C TYR A 220 -1.25 -11.45 -10.97
N LEU A 221 -0.50 -10.44 -11.41
CA LEU A 221 -0.71 -9.04 -11.02
C LEU A 221 -2.09 -8.49 -11.42
N THR A 222 -2.60 -8.86 -12.59
CA THR A 222 -3.91 -8.40 -13.11
C THR A 222 -5.02 -9.42 -12.94
N GLY A 223 -4.69 -10.65 -12.57
CA GLY A 223 -5.63 -11.77 -12.48
C GLY A 223 -6.50 -11.73 -11.24
N SER A 224 -7.48 -12.63 -11.22
CA SER A 224 -8.40 -12.84 -10.11
C SER A 224 -8.67 -14.31 -9.91
N ASP A 225 -8.94 -14.68 -8.67
CA ASP A 225 -9.36 -15.99 -8.24
C ASP A 225 -10.64 -16.43 -8.96
N SER A 226 -10.66 -17.65 -9.50
CA SER A 226 -11.74 -18.09 -10.38
C SER A 226 -13.09 -18.24 -9.69
N ASP A 227 -13.07 -18.52 -8.38
CA ASP A 227 -14.26 -18.85 -7.60
C ASP A 227 -14.87 -17.61 -6.94
N THR A 228 -14.02 -16.72 -6.42
CA THR A 228 -14.41 -15.53 -5.67
C THR A 228 -14.39 -14.25 -6.49
N GLY A 229 -13.69 -14.24 -7.63
CA GLY A 229 -13.46 -13.06 -8.45
C GLY A 229 -12.59 -12.00 -7.78
N ARG A 230 -11.94 -12.33 -6.65
CA ARG A 230 -11.01 -11.42 -5.96
C ARG A 230 -9.69 -11.37 -6.70
N ARG A 231 -9.11 -10.19 -6.84
CA ARG A 231 -7.77 -10.02 -7.43
C ARG A 231 -6.73 -10.78 -6.61
N TYR A 232 -5.78 -11.44 -7.29
CA TYR A 232 -4.64 -12.07 -6.60
C TYR A 232 -3.77 -11.01 -5.92
N TYR A 233 -3.56 -9.88 -6.61
CA TYR A 233 -3.01 -8.66 -6.05
C TYR A 233 -4.15 -7.63 -5.83
N PRO A 234 -4.64 -7.44 -4.60
CA PRO A 234 -5.81 -6.61 -4.33
C PRO A 234 -5.65 -5.13 -4.77
N LEU A 235 -6.79 -4.44 -4.94
CA LEU A 235 -6.80 -2.99 -5.14
C LEU A 235 -6.53 -2.28 -3.82
N THR A 236 -5.96 -1.07 -3.89
CA THR A 236 -5.65 -0.24 -2.71
C THR A 236 -4.77 -0.98 -1.71
N SER A 237 -3.89 -1.86 -2.19
CA SER A 237 -2.99 -2.64 -1.36
C SER A 237 -1.55 -2.54 -1.85
N PHE A 238 -0.64 -2.78 -0.92
CA PHE A 238 0.78 -2.85 -1.17
C PHE A 238 1.39 -3.99 -0.36
N ASP A 239 2.28 -4.76 -0.98
CA ASP A 239 3.04 -5.77 -0.29
C ASP A 239 4.34 -5.17 0.25
N ALA A 240 4.51 -5.23 1.57
CA ALA A 240 5.70 -4.74 2.26
C ALA A 240 6.59 -5.88 2.78
N THR A 241 6.22 -7.15 2.54
CA THR A 241 6.98 -8.32 3.01
C THR A 241 7.56 -9.09 1.82
N PRO A 242 8.89 -9.20 1.70
CA PRO A 242 9.52 -9.92 0.59
C PRO A 242 9.55 -11.44 0.84
N ASP A 243 8.37 -12.05 1.00
CA ASP A 243 8.22 -13.46 1.40
C ASP A 243 7.77 -14.38 0.27
N GLY A 244 7.55 -13.86 -0.94
CA GLY A 244 7.08 -14.62 -2.09
C GLY A 244 5.66 -15.18 -1.94
N ILE A 245 4.86 -14.70 -0.98
CA ILE A 245 3.45 -15.09 -0.81
C ILE A 245 2.54 -14.17 -1.64
N GLY A 246 2.98 -12.93 -1.88
CA GLY A 246 2.16 -11.94 -2.58
C GLY A 246 0.93 -11.56 -1.75
N ASN A 247 1.17 -11.26 -0.48
CA ASN A 247 0.16 -11.04 0.56
C ASN A 247 -0.12 -9.54 0.77
N ALA A 248 -0.20 -8.79 -0.33
CA ALA A 248 -0.43 -7.34 -0.31
C ALA A 248 -1.59 -6.95 0.62
N THR A 249 -1.30 -5.98 1.48
CA THR A 249 -2.23 -5.51 2.51
C THR A 249 -2.78 -4.13 2.17
N TYR A 250 -4.01 -3.85 2.56
CA TYR A 250 -4.69 -2.58 2.33
C TYR A 250 -3.83 -1.41 2.84
N ILE A 251 -3.62 -0.40 2.02
CA ILE A 251 -2.74 0.73 2.35
C ILE A 251 -3.35 1.54 3.52
N PRO A 252 -2.65 1.69 4.66
CA PRO A 252 -3.17 2.48 5.77
C PRO A 252 -3.12 3.98 5.46
N PRO A 253 -3.95 4.81 6.12
CA PRO A 253 -3.82 6.26 6.04
C PRO A 253 -2.46 6.70 6.60
N PHE A 254 -1.93 7.80 6.08
CA PHE A 254 -0.64 8.36 6.47
C PHE A 254 -0.76 9.82 6.94
N PHE A 255 -1.85 10.07 7.67
CA PHE A 255 -2.11 11.28 8.44
C PHE A 255 -2.26 10.91 9.92
N ARG A 256 -2.08 11.87 10.83
CA ARG A 256 -2.18 11.65 12.29
C ARG A 256 -1.40 10.41 12.74
N THR A 257 -0.21 10.26 12.19
CA THR A 257 0.68 9.13 12.48
C THR A 257 1.08 9.07 13.97
N ASP A 258 1.05 10.21 14.65
CA ASP A 258 1.19 10.36 16.10
C ASP A 258 0.22 9.48 16.90
N LEU A 259 -0.91 9.10 16.30
CA LEU A 259 -1.94 8.29 16.93
C LEU A 259 -1.92 6.82 16.53
N ALA A 260 -1.16 6.39 15.51
CA ALA A 260 -1.43 5.15 14.77
C ALA A 260 -0.60 3.92 15.19
N ALA A 261 0.36 4.07 16.12
CA ALA A 261 1.25 2.98 16.51
C ALA A 261 0.49 1.77 17.10
N PRO A 262 1.00 0.54 16.89
CA PRO A 262 2.25 0.20 16.20
C PRO A 262 2.13 0.06 14.68
N TRP A 263 3.26 -0.12 14.00
CA TRP A 263 3.39 -0.01 12.54
C TRP A 263 3.54 -1.36 11.84
N GLY A 264 3.09 -1.37 10.57
CA GLY A 264 2.76 -2.58 9.83
C GLY A 264 1.45 -3.20 10.32
N HIS A 265 0.70 -3.86 9.44
CA HIS A 265 -0.58 -4.48 9.82
C HIS A 265 -0.45 -5.51 10.94
N SER A 266 0.69 -6.21 10.98
CA SER A 266 1.02 -7.17 12.03
C SER A 266 1.51 -6.50 13.32
N GLY A 267 1.84 -5.20 13.29
CA GLY A 267 2.46 -4.49 14.41
C GLY A 267 3.92 -4.84 14.66
N ALA A 268 4.63 -5.36 13.65
CA ALA A 268 6.04 -5.75 13.73
C ALA A 268 6.99 -4.60 14.12
N PHE A 269 6.60 -3.34 13.91
CA PHE A 269 7.45 -2.17 14.17
C PHE A 269 6.85 -1.27 15.25
N GLU A 270 7.65 -0.90 16.25
CA GLU A 270 7.24 0.04 17.31
C GLU A 270 7.34 1.50 16.83
N ARG A 271 8.34 1.80 16.00
CA ARG A 271 8.65 3.15 15.50
C ARG A 271 8.30 3.29 14.02
N LEU A 272 7.73 4.44 13.66
CA LEU A 272 7.40 4.74 12.26
C LEU A 272 8.64 4.84 11.39
N ASP A 273 9.72 5.44 11.90
CA ASP A 273 11.00 5.55 11.18
C ASP A 273 11.51 4.18 10.70
N ASP A 274 11.34 3.17 11.54
CA ASP A 274 11.85 1.82 11.28
C ASP A 274 10.99 1.11 10.23
N PHE A 275 9.67 1.28 10.28
CA PHE A 275 8.77 0.78 9.25
C PHE A 275 9.00 1.50 7.91
N ASN A 276 9.09 2.83 7.91
CA ASN A 276 9.37 3.61 6.71
C ASN A 276 10.73 3.24 6.12
N ASN A 277 11.73 2.95 6.96
CA ASN A 277 13.01 2.47 6.48
C ASN A 277 12.90 1.11 5.77
N LEU A 278 12.10 0.16 6.28
CA LEU A 278 11.80 -1.09 5.57
C LEU A 278 11.16 -0.78 4.19
N VAL A 279 10.19 0.13 4.15
CA VAL A 279 9.52 0.50 2.89
C VAL A 279 10.53 1.05 1.88
N TYR A 280 11.38 2.01 2.25
CA TYR A 280 12.36 2.59 1.33
C TYR A 280 13.46 1.61 0.92
N THR A 281 13.98 0.84 1.86
CA THR A 281 15.17 0.00 1.62
C THR A 281 14.84 -1.38 1.08
N VAL A 282 13.58 -1.82 1.13
CA VAL A 282 13.18 -3.18 0.74
C VAL A 282 11.98 -3.18 -0.19
N ALA A 283 10.90 -2.50 0.17
CA ALA A 283 9.68 -2.54 -0.64
C ALA A 283 9.77 -1.68 -1.91
N LEU A 284 10.36 -0.49 -1.83
CA LEU A 284 10.59 0.38 -3.00
C LEU A 284 11.92 0.11 -3.71
N ASP A 285 12.81 -0.68 -3.10
CA ASP A 285 14.00 -1.24 -3.73
C ASP A 285 14.32 -2.66 -3.17
N PRO A 286 13.76 -3.71 -3.79
CA PRO A 286 14.01 -5.09 -3.39
C PRO A 286 15.47 -5.53 -3.60
N THR A 287 16.28 -4.79 -4.36
CA THR A 287 17.65 -5.21 -4.68
C THR A 287 18.58 -5.28 -3.46
N SER A 288 18.22 -4.62 -2.36
CA SER A 288 18.89 -4.76 -1.06
C SER A 288 18.87 -6.18 -0.51
N LEU A 289 17.90 -7.00 -0.90
CA LEU A 289 17.80 -8.41 -0.52
C LEU A 289 18.96 -9.26 -1.06
N LEU A 290 19.68 -8.77 -2.07
CA LEU A 290 20.83 -9.47 -2.65
C LEU A 290 22.16 -9.14 -1.95
N THR A 291 22.17 -8.18 -1.02
CA THR A 291 23.32 -7.94 -0.13
C THR A 291 23.48 -9.07 0.88
N ASP A 292 24.66 -9.22 1.49
CA ASP A 292 24.90 -10.23 2.53
C ASP A 292 23.89 -10.09 3.69
N SER A 293 23.62 -8.86 4.13
CA SER A 293 22.64 -8.57 5.18
C SER A 293 21.19 -8.82 4.74
N GLY A 294 20.85 -8.53 3.48
CA GLY A 294 19.53 -8.81 2.92
C GLY A 294 19.23 -10.29 2.79
N ARG A 295 20.22 -11.09 2.36
CA ARG A 295 20.12 -12.56 2.33
C ARG A 295 19.97 -13.13 3.73
N ALA A 296 20.77 -12.63 4.68
CA ALA A 296 20.65 -13.01 6.08
C ALA A 296 19.26 -12.68 6.65
N PHE A 297 18.67 -11.54 6.26
CA PHE A 297 17.30 -11.18 6.65
C PHE A 297 16.27 -12.17 6.12
N LEU A 298 16.31 -12.50 4.84
CA LEU A 298 15.40 -13.51 4.25
C LEU A 298 15.56 -14.88 4.93
N ASN A 299 16.79 -15.29 5.19
CA ASN A 299 17.08 -16.55 5.91
C ASN A 299 16.52 -16.53 7.34
N VAL A 300 16.68 -15.42 8.07
CA VAL A 300 16.10 -15.26 9.42
C VAL A 300 14.57 -15.36 9.39
N LEU A 301 13.96 -14.75 8.38
CA LEU A 301 12.51 -14.74 8.23
C LEU A 301 11.95 -16.12 7.85
N ALA A 302 12.48 -16.74 6.79
CA ALA A 302 11.87 -17.89 6.12
C ALA A 302 12.80 -19.10 5.96
N GLY A 303 14.00 -19.09 6.54
CA GLY A 303 14.95 -20.19 6.46
C GLY A 303 15.34 -20.52 5.01
N PRO A 304 15.34 -21.81 4.61
CA PRO A 304 15.67 -22.22 3.24
C PRO A 304 14.81 -21.58 2.15
N VAL A 305 13.55 -21.25 2.45
CA VAL A 305 12.67 -20.53 1.51
C VAL A 305 13.20 -19.13 1.24
N GLY A 306 13.73 -18.46 2.27
CA GLY A 306 14.37 -17.15 2.12
C GLY A 306 15.62 -17.21 1.25
N ASP A 307 16.42 -18.27 1.39
CA ASP A 307 17.59 -18.50 0.53
C ASP A 307 17.17 -18.72 -0.94
N GLU A 308 16.10 -19.51 -1.17
CA GLU A 308 15.53 -19.74 -2.50
C GLU A 308 15.04 -18.43 -3.14
N ILE A 309 14.33 -17.57 -2.40
CA ILE A 309 13.87 -16.26 -2.89
C ILE A 309 15.06 -15.43 -3.37
N ALA A 310 16.13 -15.33 -2.56
CA ALA A 310 17.29 -14.54 -2.91
C ALA A 310 18.05 -15.09 -4.13
N GLU A 311 18.16 -16.42 -4.24
CA GLU A 311 18.78 -17.09 -5.39
C GLU A 311 18.00 -16.81 -6.68
N ARG A 312 16.68 -17.08 -6.66
CA ARG A 312 15.81 -16.86 -7.81
C ARG A 312 15.73 -15.40 -8.22
N TYR A 313 15.77 -14.49 -7.24
CA TYR A 313 15.74 -13.07 -7.52
C TYR A 313 17.03 -12.60 -8.23
N GLU A 314 18.20 -13.03 -7.75
CA GLU A 314 19.46 -12.74 -8.45
C GLU A 314 19.47 -13.32 -9.87
N GLU A 315 19.01 -14.56 -10.05
CA GLU A 315 18.90 -15.19 -11.37
C GLU A 315 18.01 -14.38 -12.31
N THR A 316 16.85 -13.94 -11.82
CA THR A 316 15.91 -13.11 -12.57
C THR A 316 16.55 -11.80 -13.01
N LEU A 317 17.24 -11.10 -12.11
CA LEU A 317 17.93 -9.86 -12.44
C LEU A 317 19.08 -10.08 -13.44
N ARG A 318 19.76 -11.24 -13.40
CA ARG A 318 20.77 -11.62 -14.41
C ARG A 318 20.16 -11.97 -15.76
N GLU A 319 19.09 -12.75 -15.78
CA GLU A 319 18.36 -13.16 -17.00
C GLU A 319 17.85 -11.93 -17.75
N THR A 320 17.25 -11.00 -17.01
CA THR A 320 16.68 -9.76 -17.54
C THR A 320 17.72 -8.69 -17.87
N GLY A 321 18.99 -8.95 -17.53
CA GLY A 321 20.13 -8.07 -17.82
C GLY A 321 20.27 -6.86 -16.90
N VAL A 322 19.51 -6.81 -15.80
CA VAL A 322 19.65 -5.79 -14.74
C VAL A 322 21.01 -5.94 -14.06
N ILE A 323 21.42 -7.18 -13.75
CA ILE A 323 22.79 -7.51 -13.36
C ILE A 323 23.51 -8.04 -14.61
N PRO A 324 24.49 -7.30 -15.17
CA PRO A 324 25.14 -7.72 -16.40
C PRO A 324 25.92 -9.04 -16.26
N ALA A 325 25.99 -9.80 -17.34
CA ALA A 325 26.74 -11.05 -17.37
C ALA A 325 28.22 -10.83 -17.01
N GLY A 326 28.73 -11.62 -16.06
CA GLY A 326 30.12 -11.53 -15.60
C GLY A 326 30.41 -10.41 -14.61
N VAL A 327 29.40 -9.62 -14.20
CA VAL A 327 29.53 -8.60 -13.15
C VAL A 327 29.08 -9.19 -11.81
N ALA A 328 29.82 -8.87 -10.74
CA ALA A 328 29.45 -9.28 -9.38
C ALA A 328 28.21 -8.50 -8.93
N THR A 329 27.28 -9.17 -8.26
CA THR A 329 26.01 -8.56 -7.83
C THR A 329 26.23 -7.35 -6.93
N ALA A 330 27.19 -7.44 -6.01
CA ALA A 330 27.56 -6.34 -5.12
C ALA A 330 28.13 -5.09 -5.82
N ASP A 331 28.54 -5.19 -7.10
CA ASP A 331 28.99 -4.04 -7.89
C ASP A 331 27.81 -3.30 -8.57
N VAL A 332 26.59 -3.85 -8.50
CA VAL A 332 25.39 -3.32 -9.17
C VAL A 332 24.34 -2.87 -8.16
N VAL A 333 24.12 -3.65 -7.09
CA VAL A 333 23.03 -3.46 -6.13
C VAL A 333 23.56 -3.38 -4.68
N PRO A 334 22.86 -2.70 -3.76
CA PRO A 334 21.51 -2.13 -3.88
C PRO A 334 21.44 -0.81 -4.67
N PHE A 335 20.24 -0.47 -5.15
CA PHE A 335 19.99 0.82 -5.79
C PHE A 335 19.59 1.92 -4.80
N VAL A 336 19.16 1.61 -3.58
CA VAL A 336 18.80 2.59 -2.57
C VAL A 336 20.04 3.28 -2.00
N ASP A 337 19.96 4.59 -1.86
CA ASP A 337 20.97 5.40 -1.21
C ASP A 337 20.79 5.36 0.31
N ALA A 338 21.53 4.44 0.94
CA ALA A 338 21.57 4.32 2.39
C ALA A 338 22.58 5.30 3.01
N ALA A 339 22.20 5.90 4.14
CA ALA A 339 23.10 6.72 4.97
C ALA A 339 23.92 5.88 5.97
N ARG A 340 23.47 4.65 6.25
CA ARG A 340 24.14 3.67 7.11
C ARG A 340 23.96 2.25 6.56
N ASP A 341 24.98 1.43 6.76
CA ASP A 341 25.07 0.02 6.35
C ASP A 341 25.64 -0.88 7.46
N ASP A 342 25.72 -0.37 8.69
CA ASP A 342 26.37 -1.00 9.85
C ASP A 342 25.37 -1.68 10.81
N LEU A 343 24.12 -1.86 10.39
CA LEU A 343 23.06 -2.41 11.22
C LEU A 343 23.01 -3.94 11.15
N SER A 344 22.59 -4.56 12.26
CA SER A 344 22.44 -6.02 12.29
C SER A 344 21.24 -6.45 11.43
N PRO A 345 21.40 -7.50 10.59
CA PRO A 345 20.29 -8.09 9.86
C PRO A 345 19.14 -8.48 10.79
N GLY A 346 17.90 -8.25 10.35
CA GLY A 346 16.69 -8.49 11.12
C GLY A 346 16.41 -7.48 12.24
N SER A 347 17.30 -6.50 12.48
CA SER A 347 17.00 -5.43 13.44
C SER A 347 15.87 -4.53 12.93
N ALA A 348 15.00 -4.05 13.83
CA ALA A 348 13.90 -3.17 13.46
C ALA A 348 14.38 -1.91 12.70
N ALA A 349 15.50 -1.31 13.15
CA ALA A 349 16.03 -0.09 12.56
C ALA A 349 16.59 -0.22 11.13
N GLY A 350 16.87 -1.44 10.69
CA GLY A 350 17.41 -1.72 9.37
C GLY A 350 17.40 -3.23 9.11
N PRO A 351 16.25 -3.80 8.71
CA PRO A 351 16.11 -5.26 8.59
C PRO A 351 17.11 -5.87 7.61
N VAL A 352 17.45 -5.17 6.53
CA VAL A 352 18.47 -5.57 5.55
C VAL A 352 19.85 -4.96 5.83
N GLY A 353 20.09 -4.46 7.05
CA GLY A 353 21.35 -3.81 7.45
C GLY A 353 21.51 -2.36 6.95
N LEU A 354 20.58 -1.86 6.14
CA LEU A 354 20.61 -0.53 5.56
C LEU A 354 19.67 0.42 6.30
N ARG A 355 20.06 1.70 6.38
CA ARG A 355 19.18 2.77 6.82
C ARG A 355 19.35 4.04 6.01
N VAL A 356 18.24 4.60 5.54
CA VAL A 356 18.20 5.89 4.84
C VAL A 356 18.47 7.05 5.81
N ALA A 357 18.52 8.28 5.31
CA ALA A 357 18.88 9.44 6.13
C ALA A 357 17.89 9.66 7.29
N GLU A 358 18.36 9.49 8.53
CA GLU A 358 17.57 9.62 9.76
C GLU A 358 16.79 10.94 9.84
N ALA A 359 17.44 12.05 9.51
CA ALA A 359 16.83 13.37 9.58
C ALA A 359 15.61 13.50 8.64
N ARG A 360 15.62 12.80 7.50
CA ARG A 360 14.48 12.78 6.56
C ARG A 360 13.33 11.93 7.06
N LEU A 361 13.61 10.79 7.71
CA LEU A 361 12.59 9.98 8.37
C LEU A 361 11.90 10.77 9.49
N GLN A 362 12.68 11.46 10.32
CA GLN A 362 12.15 12.30 11.39
C GLN A 362 11.33 13.48 10.87
N ALA A 363 11.78 14.14 9.80
CA ALA A 363 11.03 15.18 9.12
C ALA A 363 9.71 14.65 8.54
N LEU A 364 9.73 13.46 7.91
CA LEU A 364 8.53 12.80 7.39
C LEU A 364 7.51 12.53 8.51
N ASN A 365 7.94 12.05 9.67
CA ASN A 365 7.05 11.89 10.82
C ASN A 365 6.49 13.23 11.28
N ALA A 366 7.34 14.26 11.43
CA ALA A 366 6.90 15.58 11.86
C ALA A 366 5.82 16.16 10.93
N TYR A 367 5.91 15.90 9.62
CA TYR A 367 4.89 16.27 8.65
C TYR A 367 3.61 15.44 8.77
N THR A 368 3.73 14.10 8.74
CA THR A 368 2.58 13.18 8.73
C THR A 368 1.81 13.17 10.06
N ASP A 369 2.46 13.48 11.18
CA ASP A 369 1.83 13.67 12.49
C ASP A 369 0.84 14.85 12.49
N GLN A 370 1.10 15.86 11.64
CA GLN A 370 0.31 17.09 11.57
C GLN A 370 -0.71 17.10 10.45
N LEU A 371 -0.65 16.14 9.53
CA LEU A 371 -1.64 16.02 8.46
C LEU A 371 -3.03 15.76 9.08
N PRO A 372 -4.05 16.56 8.72
CA PRO A 372 -5.38 16.37 9.25
C PRO A 372 -6.01 15.10 8.67
N ALA A 373 -6.81 14.42 9.49
CA ALA A 373 -7.71 13.41 8.96
C ALA A 373 -8.76 14.08 8.04
N PRO A 374 -9.29 13.37 7.03
CA PRO A 374 -10.41 13.84 6.24
C PRO A 374 -11.58 14.30 7.13
N SER A 375 -12.25 15.36 6.69
CA SER A 375 -13.47 15.82 7.36
C SER A 375 -14.57 14.77 7.24
N ALA A 376 -15.47 14.74 8.22
CA ALA A 376 -16.69 13.96 8.12
C ALA A 376 -17.53 14.41 6.90
N PRO A 377 -18.29 13.52 6.27
CA PRO A 377 -19.19 13.91 5.19
C PRO A 377 -20.29 14.85 5.70
N ASP A 378 -20.72 15.76 4.84
CA ASP A 378 -21.86 16.62 5.11
C ASP A 378 -23.17 15.83 5.22
N GLY A 379 -24.13 16.38 5.96
CA GLY A 379 -25.51 15.88 5.96
C GLY A 379 -25.78 14.65 6.84
N LEU A 380 -24.81 14.20 7.65
CA LEU A 380 -25.08 13.18 8.68
C LEU A 380 -26.09 13.70 9.71
N ASP A 381 -27.09 12.89 10.06
CA ASP A 381 -28.07 13.24 11.09
C ASP A 381 -27.41 13.19 12.49
N PRO A 382 -27.31 14.32 13.22
CA PRO A 382 -26.67 14.35 14.54
C PRO A 382 -27.32 13.40 15.55
N ILE A 383 -28.62 13.10 15.42
CA ILE A 383 -29.32 12.15 16.28
C ILE A 383 -28.87 10.72 15.99
N GLN A 384 -28.69 10.36 14.71
CA GLN A 384 -28.16 9.06 14.32
C GLN A 384 -26.70 8.89 14.76
N VAL A 385 -25.86 9.91 14.55
CA VAL A 385 -24.47 9.90 15.00
C VAL A 385 -24.39 9.70 16.52
N ALA A 386 -25.20 10.42 17.30
CA ALA A 386 -25.23 10.27 18.77
C ALA A 386 -25.74 8.88 19.21
N LEU A 387 -26.67 8.28 18.48
CA LEU A 387 -27.12 6.90 18.73
C LEU A 387 -26.00 5.90 18.41
N GLY A 388 -25.32 6.07 17.28
CA GLY A 388 -24.19 5.23 16.90
C GLY A 388 -23.04 5.30 17.89
N GLU A 389 -22.74 6.49 18.43
CA GLU A 389 -21.77 6.68 19.50
C GLU A 389 -22.16 5.88 20.75
N GLN A 390 -23.43 5.98 21.19
CA GLN A 390 -23.91 5.20 22.34
C GLN A 390 -23.77 3.70 22.11
N ILE A 391 -24.06 3.23 20.90
CA ILE A 391 -23.89 1.81 20.53
C ILE A 391 -22.41 1.42 20.57
N PHE A 392 -21.52 2.23 20.01
CA PHE A 392 -20.07 1.96 19.98
C PHE A 392 -19.48 1.88 21.39
N LEU A 393 -19.86 2.82 22.27
CA LEU A 393 -19.39 2.91 23.65
C LEU A 393 -20.04 1.87 24.57
N GLY A 394 -21.28 1.46 24.28
CA GLY A 394 -22.07 0.59 25.14
C GLY A 394 -21.59 -0.87 25.16
N SER A 395 -21.69 -1.50 26.34
CA SER A 395 -21.45 -2.94 26.48
C SER A 395 -22.55 -3.76 25.79
N ARG A 396 -22.30 -5.03 25.47
CA ARG A 396 -23.32 -5.92 24.90
C ARG A 396 -24.55 -6.09 25.82
N SER A 397 -24.33 -6.15 27.13
CA SER A 397 -25.41 -6.29 28.12
C SER A 397 -26.31 -5.05 28.19
N ASP A 398 -25.79 -3.89 27.82
CA ASP A 398 -26.53 -2.62 27.81
C ASP A 398 -27.13 -2.31 26.43
N GLY A 399 -27.11 -3.27 25.49
CA GLY A 399 -27.63 -3.10 24.14
C GLY A 399 -26.64 -2.43 23.16
N GLY A 400 -25.37 -2.27 23.52
CA GLY A 400 -24.31 -1.74 22.65
C GLY A 400 -23.54 -2.81 21.87
N ALA A 401 -22.46 -2.39 21.21
CA ALA A 401 -21.61 -3.21 20.35
C ALA A 401 -20.30 -3.66 21.01
N ASN A 402 -19.95 -3.09 22.17
CA ASN A 402 -18.71 -3.36 22.91
C ASN A 402 -17.43 -3.12 22.07
N CYS A 403 -17.45 -2.13 21.17
CA CYS A 403 -16.32 -1.83 20.30
C CYS A 403 -15.10 -1.32 21.07
N VAL A 404 -15.35 -0.60 22.18
CA VAL A 404 -14.32 -0.01 23.06
C VAL A 404 -13.48 -1.02 23.85
N SER A 405 -13.80 -2.32 23.78
CA SER A 405 -12.91 -3.35 24.31
C SER A 405 -11.58 -3.38 23.57
N CYS A 406 -11.59 -3.08 22.27
CA CYS A 406 -10.40 -3.08 21.43
C CYS A 406 -10.07 -1.67 20.88
N HIS A 407 -11.07 -0.92 20.41
CA HIS A 407 -10.86 0.36 19.72
C HIS A 407 -10.91 1.56 20.67
N SER A 408 -10.22 2.65 20.31
CA SER A 408 -10.28 3.90 21.06
C SER A 408 -11.66 4.56 20.93
N ALA A 409 -12.23 4.96 22.07
CA ALA A 409 -13.43 5.80 22.12
C ALA A 409 -13.11 7.23 21.64
N ASP A 410 -12.00 7.79 22.09
CA ASP A 410 -11.58 9.13 21.74
C ASP A 410 -10.85 9.12 20.37
N PRO A 411 -11.39 9.79 19.33
CA PRO A 411 -10.73 9.91 18.03
C PRO A 411 -9.39 10.65 18.07
N ASN A 412 -9.11 11.44 19.11
CA ASN A 412 -7.87 12.20 19.25
C ASN A 412 -6.84 11.52 20.18
N ALA A 413 -7.18 10.37 20.75
CA ALA A 413 -6.25 9.59 21.57
C ALA A 413 -5.52 8.54 20.71
N PRO A 414 -4.25 8.24 21.01
CA PRO A 414 -3.54 7.18 20.32
C PRO A 414 -4.29 5.85 20.36
N VAL A 415 -4.24 5.07 19.28
CA VAL A 415 -4.65 3.68 19.35
C VAL A 415 -3.82 2.98 20.43
N ARG A 416 -4.46 2.07 21.16
CA ARG A 416 -3.77 1.31 22.20
C ARG A 416 -2.63 0.53 21.55
N ASP A 417 -1.41 0.61 22.07
CA ASP A 417 -0.29 -0.21 21.59
C ASP A 417 -0.40 -1.64 22.15
N VAL A 418 -1.29 -2.44 21.57
CA VAL A 418 -1.52 -3.87 21.92
C VAL A 418 -1.93 -4.60 20.65
N ILE A 419 -1.31 -5.74 20.39
CA ILE A 419 -1.67 -6.61 19.27
C ILE A 419 -2.89 -7.45 19.62
N VAL A 420 -3.87 -7.52 18.72
CA VAL A 420 -5.04 -8.40 18.90
C VAL A 420 -4.73 -9.74 18.26
N GLY A 421 -4.65 -10.79 19.09
CA GLY A 421 -4.31 -12.14 18.63
C GLY A 421 -5.23 -12.64 17.53
N ILE A 422 -4.65 -13.30 16.52
CA ILE A 422 -5.37 -13.71 15.30
C ILE A 422 -6.58 -14.60 15.59
N GLU A 423 -6.50 -15.51 16.57
CA GLU A 423 -7.61 -16.39 16.98
C GLU A 423 -8.86 -15.62 17.47
N SER A 424 -8.66 -14.41 18.01
CA SER A 424 -9.77 -13.53 18.43
C SER A 424 -10.43 -12.84 17.22
N MET A 425 -9.65 -12.58 16.17
CA MET A 425 -10.09 -11.91 14.95
C MET A 425 -10.66 -12.89 13.93
N TYR A 426 -10.17 -14.12 13.92
CA TYR A 426 -10.58 -15.18 13.02
C TYR A 426 -10.69 -16.49 13.81
N ARG A 427 -11.89 -16.75 14.33
CA ARG A 427 -12.15 -17.85 15.27
C ARG A 427 -11.91 -19.27 14.73
N PRO A 428 -12.18 -19.60 13.45
CA PRO A 428 -11.90 -20.94 12.95
C PRO A 428 -10.41 -21.16 12.66
N TYR A 429 -9.52 -20.28 13.11
CA TYR A 429 -8.08 -20.37 12.82
C TYR A 429 -7.46 -21.65 13.37
N ASP A 430 -6.97 -22.50 12.46
CA ASP A 430 -6.26 -23.75 12.75
C ASP A 430 -5.09 -23.87 11.77
N PRO A 431 -3.98 -23.15 12.03
CA PRO A 431 -2.88 -23.04 11.09
C PRO A 431 -2.03 -24.31 11.07
N THR A 432 -1.42 -24.58 9.92
CA THR A 432 -0.36 -25.58 9.78
C THR A 432 1.00 -24.91 9.99
N VAL A 433 1.80 -25.44 10.92
CA VAL A 433 3.19 -25.03 11.11
C VAL A 433 4.05 -25.61 10.00
N LEU A 434 4.73 -24.74 9.26
CA LEU A 434 5.63 -25.08 8.15
C LEU A 434 7.09 -25.12 8.60
N PHE A 435 7.47 -24.23 9.52
CA PHE A 435 8.84 -24.14 10.03
C PHE A 435 8.86 -23.59 11.46
N GLU A 436 9.49 -24.33 12.37
CA GLU A 436 9.61 -23.95 13.78
C GLU A 436 10.68 -22.88 13.99
N ARG A 437 10.29 -21.73 14.56
CA ARG A 437 11.17 -20.59 14.91
C ARG A 437 11.12 -20.24 16.39
N SER A 438 10.19 -20.81 17.13
CA SER A 438 10.06 -20.68 18.58
C SER A 438 11.30 -21.13 19.36
N VAL A 439 12.21 -21.86 18.70
CA VAL A 439 13.52 -22.29 19.22
C VAL A 439 14.60 -21.20 19.20
N PHE A 440 14.39 -20.10 18.47
CA PHE A 440 15.35 -19.00 18.40
C PHE A 440 15.37 -18.15 19.68
N SER A 441 16.38 -17.29 19.81
CA SER A 441 16.53 -16.36 20.93
C SER A 441 16.81 -14.95 20.40
N PRO A 442 15.86 -13.99 20.54
CA PRO A 442 14.52 -14.17 21.13
C PRO A 442 13.63 -15.09 20.27
N PRO A 443 12.61 -15.74 20.88
CA PRO A 443 11.72 -16.62 20.14
C PRO A 443 10.85 -15.83 19.18
N LEU A 444 10.74 -16.31 17.95
CA LEU A 444 9.76 -15.83 16.98
C LEU A 444 8.57 -16.79 16.95
N SER A 445 7.42 -16.33 16.46
CA SER A 445 6.32 -17.23 16.10
C SER A 445 6.79 -18.19 15.01
N ASP A 446 6.26 -19.41 14.99
CA ASP A 446 6.58 -20.34 13.91
C ASP A 446 6.04 -19.82 12.58
N VAL A 447 6.69 -20.18 11.46
CA VAL A 447 6.12 -19.94 10.14
C VAL A 447 4.93 -20.88 9.99
N GLN A 448 3.75 -20.30 9.92
CA GLN A 448 2.50 -21.05 9.90
C GLN A 448 1.44 -20.33 9.08
N VAL A 449 0.52 -21.09 8.48
CA VAL A 449 -0.51 -20.57 7.58
C VAL A 449 -1.82 -21.34 7.75
N ASN A 450 -2.95 -20.66 7.62
CA ASN A 450 -4.23 -21.33 7.55
C ASN A 450 -4.61 -21.66 6.10
N LEU A 451 -4.68 -22.95 5.76
CA LEU A 451 -4.95 -23.39 4.39
C LEU A 451 -6.42 -23.68 4.12
N THR A 452 -7.17 -24.11 5.12
CA THR A 452 -8.50 -24.73 4.89
C THR A 452 -9.57 -24.31 5.88
N SER A 453 -9.22 -23.71 7.02
CA SER A 453 -10.18 -23.48 8.08
C SER A 453 -10.90 -22.16 7.90
N GLY A 454 -12.22 -22.20 8.06
CA GLY A 454 -13.11 -21.05 7.92
C GLY A 454 -13.32 -20.56 6.47
N PRO A 455 -14.13 -19.51 6.29
CA PRO A 455 -14.55 -19.03 4.96
C PRO A 455 -13.51 -18.19 4.19
N HIS A 456 -12.38 -17.85 4.81
CA HIS A 456 -11.37 -16.93 4.28
C HIS A 456 -9.96 -17.41 4.70
N PRO A 457 -9.48 -18.55 4.16
CA PRO A 457 -8.22 -19.13 4.59
C PRO A 457 -7.03 -18.19 4.44
N SER A 458 -7.04 -17.34 3.40
CA SER A 458 -6.00 -16.34 3.12
C SER A 458 -5.91 -15.17 4.11
N TYR A 459 -6.80 -15.06 5.10
CA TYR A 459 -6.85 -13.92 6.03
C TYR A 459 -5.58 -13.80 6.88
N ASP A 460 -4.81 -14.87 7.09
CA ASP A 460 -3.55 -14.80 7.84
C ASP A 460 -2.29 -14.74 6.97
N ASN A 461 -2.43 -14.63 5.65
CA ASN A 461 -1.31 -14.63 4.71
C ASN A 461 -0.24 -13.57 5.07
N SER A 462 -0.68 -12.38 5.49
CA SER A 462 0.20 -11.27 5.90
C SER A 462 0.97 -11.51 7.21
N LEU A 463 0.62 -12.57 7.95
CA LEU A 463 1.25 -12.95 9.22
C LEU A 463 2.13 -14.19 9.07
N VAL A 464 2.15 -14.88 7.93
CA VAL A 464 2.81 -16.18 7.76
C VAL A 464 4.27 -16.14 8.19
N VAL A 465 5.00 -15.12 7.74
CA VAL A 465 6.44 -15.00 7.97
C VAL A 465 6.78 -13.87 8.95
N LEU A 466 6.22 -12.67 8.80
CA LEU A 466 6.54 -11.51 9.64
C LEU A 466 5.34 -11.09 10.51
N ASP A 467 5.51 -11.14 11.83
CA ASP A 467 4.51 -10.66 12.78
C ASP A 467 5.14 -10.00 14.01
N ALA A 468 4.31 -9.54 14.96
CA ALA A 468 4.77 -8.83 16.15
C ALA A 468 5.63 -9.68 17.12
N SER A 469 5.82 -10.97 16.89
CA SER A 469 6.76 -11.79 17.68
C SER A 469 8.21 -11.28 17.59
N VAL A 470 8.58 -10.55 16.53
CA VAL A 470 9.88 -9.84 16.45
C VAL A 470 10.06 -8.80 17.56
N ARG A 471 8.96 -8.36 18.19
CA ARG A 471 8.93 -7.49 19.38
C ARG A 471 8.60 -8.26 20.67
N GLY A 472 8.46 -9.58 20.61
CA GLY A 472 8.01 -10.41 21.73
C GLY A 472 6.51 -10.34 22.02
N GLU A 473 5.71 -9.80 21.09
CA GLU A 473 4.25 -9.72 21.19
C GLU A 473 3.56 -10.95 20.56
N VAL A 474 2.26 -11.07 20.77
CA VAL A 474 1.46 -12.16 20.18
C VAL A 474 1.31 -12.01 18.67
N ARG A 475 1.22 -13.14 17.95
CA ARG A 475 0.83 -13.16 16.53
C ARG A 475 -0.59 -12.62 16.37
N GLY A 476 -0.76 -11.59 15.57
CA GLY A 476 -2.05 -10.94 15.39
C GLY A 476 -1.96 -9.66 14.58
N LEU A 477 -2.97 -8.80 14.76
CA LEU A 477 -3.11 -7.55 14.01
C LEU A 477 -3.02 -6.34 14.93
N ALA A 478 -2.29 -5.31 14.47
CA ALA A 478 -2.37 -3.97 15.02
C ALA A 478 -3.77 -3.37 14.76
N LYS A 479 -4.19 -2.42 15.60
CA LYS A 479 -5.51 -1.80 15.46
C LYS A 479 -5.41 -0.62 14.50
N PRO A 480 -6.35 -0.48 13.55
CA PRO A 480 -6.36 0.66 12.67
C PRO A 480 -6.83 1.92 13.41
N LEU A 481 -6.37 3.08 12.94
CA LEU A 481 -7.06 4.34 13.20
C LEU A 481 -8.49 4.26 12.65
N LEU A 482 -9.46 4.69 13.46
CA LEU A 482 -10.86 4.82 13.06
C LEU A 482 -11.21 6.25 12.64
N LEU A 483 -10.24 6.97 12.07
CA LEU A 483 -10.38 8.32 11.54
C LEU A 483 -10.48 8.27 10.02
N GLY A 484 -11.29 9.16 9.44
CA GLY A 484 -11.41 9.28 7.98
C GLY A 484 -11.97 8.02 7.31
N LEU A 485 -12.78 7.22 8.01
CA LEU A 485 -13.34 5.98 7.45
C LEU A 485 -14.31 6.23 6.28
N ASP A 486 -14.91 7.42 6.20
CA ASP A 486 -15.77 7.79 5.07
C ASP A 486 -15.01 7.84 3.74
N SER A 487 -13.68 8.01 3.78
CA SER A 487 -12.86 8.02 2.59
C SER A 487 -12.44 6.62 2.12
N LYS A 488 -13.02 5.54 2.67
CA LYS A 488 -12.60 4.14 2.42
C LYS A 488 -13.76 3.26 2.00
N ASN A 489 -13.68 2.59 0.86
CA ASN A 489 -14.72 1.64 0.43
C ASN A 489 -14.33 0.16 0.66
N ARG A 490 -13.17 -0.07 1.29
CA ARG A 490 -12.67 -1.38 1.72
C ARG A 490 -12.19 -1.29 3.17
N VAL A 491 -12.43 -2.36 3.92
CA VAL A 491 -12.04 -2.48 5.34
C VAL A 491 -11.44 -3.85 5.61
N LEU A 492 -10.75 -3.95 6.76
CA LEU A 492 -9.80 -5.03 7.13
C LEU A 492 -8.46 -4.91 6.39
N HIS A 493 -7.43 -5.55 6.94
CA HIS A 493 -6.05 -5.43 6.44
C HIS A 493 -5.86 -6.02 5.04
N ASP A 494 -6.76 -6.90 4.58
CA ASP A 494 -6.73 -7.53 3.26
C ASP A 494 -7.80 -6.94 2.32
N GLY A 495 -8.53 -5.89 2.77
CA GLY A 495 -9.62 -5.28 2.01
C GLY A 495 -10.77 -6.23 1.68
N SER A 496 -10.89 -7.35 2.39
CA SER A 496 -11.84 -8.44 2.08
C SER A 496 -13.32 -8.08 2.28
N VAL A 497 -13.60 -6.99 3.01
CA VAL A 497 -14.94 -6.42 3.12
C VAL A 497 -14.96 -5.11 2.36
N ALA A 498 -15.72 -5.09 1.27
CA ALA A 498 -15.81 -3.95 0.36
C ALA A 498 -17.27 -3.56 0.12
N GLY A 499 -17.50 -2.30 -0.23
CA GLY A 499 -18.78 -1.74 -0.69
C GLY A 499 -18.57 -0.82 -1.90
N VAL A 500 -19.65 -0.31 -2.49
CA VAL A 500 -19.56 0.75 -3.50
C VAL A 500 -19.03 2.06 -2.90
N ASP A 501 -19.26 2.26 -1.61
CA ASP A 501 -18.79 3.38 -0.80
C ASP A 501 -18.47 2.93 0.64
N ALA A 502 -18.05 3.87 1.48
CA ALA A 502 -17.74 3.62 2.89
C ALA A 502 -18.95 3.18 3.71
N SER A 503 -20.14 3.72 3.42
CA SER A 503 -21.36 3.37 4.14
C SER A 503 -21.69 1.90 3.95
N GLU A 504 -21.65 1.42 2.71
CA GLU A 504 -21.92 0.02 2.41
C GLU A 504 -20.82 -0.90 2.94
N ALA A 505 -19.54 -0.53 2.82
CA ALA A 505 -18.43 -1.33 3.33
C ALA A 505 -18.52 -1.54 4.86
N LEU A 506 -18.82 -0.47 5.61
CA LEU A 506 -19.00 -0.51 7.06
C LEU A 506 -20.28 -1.25 7.46
N ASP A 507 -21.39 -1.06 6.75
CA ASP A 507 -22.63 -1.82 6.99
C ASP A 507 -22.39 -3.32 6.83
N ARG A 508 -21.73 -3.73 5.73
CA ARG A 508 -21.35 -5.13 5.48
C ARG A 508 -20.43 -5.67 6.57
N LEU A 509 -19.42 -4.91 7.01
CA LEU A 509 -18.51 -5.32 8.10
C LEU A 509 -19.28 -5.65 9.38
N LEU A 510 -20.28 -4.82 9.70
CA LEU A 510 -21.06 -4.88 10.93
C LEU A 510 -22.31 -5.77 10.84
N ASP A 511 -22.61 -6.35 9.68
CA ASP A 511 -23.78 -7.19 9.46
C ASP A 511 -23.55 -8.65 9.91
N PRO A 512 -24.37 -9.18 10.85
CA PRO A 512 -24.28 -10.58 11.27
C PRO A 512 -24.53 -11.62 10.16
N ALA A 513 -25.04 -11.22 8.98
CA ALA A 513 -25.17 -12.08 7.82
C ALA A 513 -23.83 -12.66 7.32
N ARG A 514 -22.70 -12.03 7.65
CA ARG A 514 -21.34 -12.57 7.38
C ARG A 514 -21.04 -13.84 8.18
N GLY A 515 -21.78 -14.10 9.25
CA GLY A 515 -21.65 -15.32 10.07
C GLY A 515 -20.55 -15.24 11.14
N PRO A 516 -20.57 -16.13 12.14
CA PRO A 516 -19.67 -16.07 13.30
C PRO A 516 -18.21 -16.43 12.98
N ASP A 517 -17.96 -17.06 11.84
CA ASP A 517 -16.66 -17.56 11.42
C ASP A 517 -15.94 -16.64 10.44
N ALA A 518 -16.57 -15.53 10.02
CA ALA A 518 -15.92 -14.54 9.17
C ALA A 518 -14.82 -13.78 9.95
N PRO A 519 -13.77 -13.28 9.28
CA PRO A 519 -12.83 -12.36 9.88
C PRO A 519 -13.51 -11.14 10.49
N HIS A 520 -13.06 -10.75 11.67
CA HIS A 520 -13.66 -9.69 12.48
C HIS A 520 -15.18 -9.89 12.69
N PRO A 521 -15.62 -10.99 13.35
CA PRO A 521 -17.03 -11.33 13.51
C PRO A 521 -17.69 -10.55 14.67
N PHE A 522 -17.55 -9.22 14.64
CA PHE A 522 -18.04 -8.30 15.66
C PHE A 522 -19.11 -7.38 15.05
N TYR A 523 -20.36 -7.75 15.25
CA TYR A 523 -21.52 -7.18 14.56
C TYR A 523 -22.36 -6.27 15.44
N PHE A 524 -23.26 -5.51 14.83
CA PHE A 524 -24.39 -4.92 15.54
C PHE A 524 -25.73 -5.27 14.85
N PRO A 525 -26.70 -5.85 15.58
CA PRO A 525 -26.54 -6.47 16.90
C PRO A 525 -25.58 -7.66 16.85
N GLY A 526 -25.04 -8.05 18.00
CA GLY A 526 -24.22 -9.26 18.10
C GLY A 526 -25.05 -10.51 17.83
N THR A 527 -24.40 -11.61 17.44
CA THR A 527 -25.08 -12.90 17.24
C THR A 527 -25.87 -13.30 18.50
N GLY A 528 -27.19 -13.40 18.37
CA GLY A 528 -28.10 -13.75 19.48
C GLY A 528 -28.48 -12.58 20.41
N GLN A 529 -27.98 -11.35 20.17
CA GLN A 529 -28.37 -10.16 20.92
C GLN A 529 -29.74 -9.66 20.43
N SER A 530 -30.68 -9.44 21.35
CA SER A 530 -31.98 -8.83 21.04
C SER A 530 -31.90 -7.32 21.24
N VAL A 531 -32.23 -6.57 20.19
CA VAL A 531 -32.32 -5.10 20.20
C VAL A 531 -33.62 -4.66 19.53
N GLY A 532 -34.10 -3.46 19.84
CA GLY A 532 -35.40 -2.97 19.36
C GLY A 532 -35.47 -2.78 17.83
N ASP A 533 -34.44 -2.17 17.25
CA ASP A 533 -34.31 -1.98 15.80
C ASP A 533 -32.86 -2.24 15.36
N PRO A 534 -32.56 -3.48 14.90
CA PRO A 534 -31.19 -3.86 14.55
C PRO A 534 -30.66 -3.15 13.30
N VAL A 535 -31.54 -2.82 12.35
CA VAL A 535 -31.14 -2.18 11.08
C VAL A 535 -30.86 -0.70 11.34
N ALA A 536 -31.76 0.00 12.03
CA ALA A 536 -31.55 1.42 12.35
C ALA A 536 -30.33 1.62 13.27
N GLY A 537 -30.13 0.76 14.27
CA GLY A 537 -28.97 0.88 15.15
C GLY A 537 -27.64 0.57 14.44
N ARG A 538 -27.62 -0.34 13.46
CA ARG A 538 -26.43 -0.57 12.64
C ARG A 538 -26.13 0.62 11.72
N ALA A 539 -27.16 1.17 11.06
CA ALA A 539 -27.01 2.39 10.26
C ALA A 539 -26.48 3.56 11.10
N ALA A 540 -27.01 3.74 12.32
CA ALA A 540 -26.51 4.74 13.26
C ALA A 540 -25.02 4.51 13.61
N LEU A 541 -24.62 3.27 13.87
CA LEU A 541 -23.22 2.92 14.13
C LEU A 541 -22.31 3.22 12.92
N VAL A 542 -22.77 2.95 11.69
CA VAL A 542 -22.08 3.31 10.45
C VAL A 542 -21.90 4.83 10.36
N ASP A 543 -22.97 5.61 10.56
CA ASP A 543 -22.92 7.07 10.53
C ASP A 543 -21.97 7.64 11.60
N TYR A 544 -21.96 7.07 12.80
CA TYR A 544 -20.99 7.44 13.83
C TYR A 544 -19.56 7.18 13.37
N LEU A 545 -19.25 6.00 12.82
CA LEU A 545 -17.90 5.69 12.34
C LEU A 545 -17.46 6.61 11.19
N ARG A 546 -18.37 6.96 10.28
CA ARG A 546 -18.12 7.92 9.19
C ARG A 546 -17.95 9.36 9.69
N SER A 547 -18.59 9.71 10.81
CA SER A 547 -18.46 11.03 11.43
C SER A 547 -17.13 11.26 12.15
N ARG A 548 -16.32 10.21 12.35
CA ARG A 548 -15.06 10.32 13.11
C ARG A 548 -13.99 11.05 12.31
N SER A 549 -13.79 12.31 12.66
CA SER A 549 -12.65 13.13 12.28
C SER A 549 -11.80 13.48 13.52
N ALA A 550 -10.53 13.78 13.31
CA ALA A 550 -9.69 14.39 14.33
C ALA A 550 -10.05 15.89 14.46
N GLN A 551 -10.01 16.42 15.67
CA GLN A 551 -10.22 17.86 15.94
C GLN A 551 -8.89 18.61 16.03
#